data_AF-A0A957GLU5-F1
#
_entry.id   AF-A0A957GLU5-F1
#
_cell.length_a   1.000
_cell.length_b   1.000
_cell.length_c   1.000
_cell.angle_alpha   90.00
_cell.angle_beta   90.00
_cell.angle_gamma   90.00
#
_symmetry.space_group_name_H-M   'P 1'
#
loop_
_entity.id
_entity.type
_entity.pdbx_description
1 polymer ?
#
loop_
_entity_poly.entity_id
_entity_poly.type
_entity_poly.pdbx_seq_one_letter_code
_entity_poly.pdbx_strand_id
1 'polypeptide(L)' 'MPKWTMVQALNNALELELEQDERVLIFGEDVGLNGGVFRVTDGLQAKFGERRVFDTPLAESGIVGT' A
#
# COMPACT_ATOMS: atom_id res chain seq x y z
N MET A 1 -12.75 1.17 20.67
CA MET A 1 -11.97 1.41 19.44
C MET A 1 -10.50 1.31 19.80
N PRO A 2 -9.68 0.59 19.02
CA PRO A 2 -8.24 0.60 19.22
C PRO A 2 -7.70 2.03 19.10
N LYS A 3 -6.67 2.37 19.87
CA LYS A 3 -6.00 3.67 19.78
C LYS A 3 -4.89 3.54 18.74
N TRP A 4 -5.11 4.10 17.55
CA TRP A 4 -4.17 4.05 16.44
C TRP A 4 -3.36 5.32 16.29
N THR A 5 -2.12 5.20 15.83
CA THR A 5 -1.44 6.29 15.15
C THR A 5 -2.08 6.54 13.80
N MET A 6 -1.81 7.70 13.18
CA MET A 6 -2.29 7.97 11.81
C MET A 6 -1.81 6.92 10.82
N VAL A 7 -0.55 6.47 10.93
CA VAL A 7 0.03 5.43 10.07
C VAL A 7 -0.75 4.12 10.18
N GLN A 8 -1.07 3.69 11.41
CA GLN A 8 -1.84 2.46 11.66
C GLN A 8 -3.27 2.58 11.14
N ALA A 9 -3.90 3.75 11.28
CA ALA A 9 -5.25 3.98 10.77
C ALA A 9 -5.29 3.93 9.23
N LEU A 10 -4.31 4.53 8.56
CA LEU A 10 -4.19 4.47 7.10
C LEU A 10 -3.89 3.04 6.62
N ASN A 11 -2.96 2.34 7.26
CA ASN A 11 -2.65 0.94 6.95
C ASN A 11 -3.89 0.05 7.07
N ASN A 12 -4.65 0.19 8.16
CA ASN A 12 -5.88 -0.59 8.36
C ASN A 12 -6.96 -0.27 7.32
N ALA A 13 -7.14 1.01 6.95
CA ALA A 13 -8.09 1.38 5.91
C ALA A 13 -7.71 0.75 4.55
N LEU A 14 -6.43 0.79 4.19
CA LEU A 14 -5.92 0.16 2.96
C LEU A 14 -6.11 -1.37 2.98
N GLU A 15 -5.83 -2.01 4.11
CA GLU A 15 -6.03 -3.45 4.30
C GLU A 15 -7.51 -3.84 4.10
N LEU A 16 -8.44 -3.10 4.69
CA LEU A 16 -9.88 -3.34 4.57
C LEU A 16 -10.36 -3.23 3.12
N GLU A 17 -9.87 -2.25 2.37
CA GLU A 17 -10.26 -2.09 0.96
C GLU A 17 -9.62 -3.16 0.07
N LEU A 18 -8.38 -3.57 0.35
CA LEU A 18 -7.72 -4.67 -0.36
C LEU A 18 -8.43 -6.02 -0.15
N GLU A 19 -9.00 -6.26 1.04
CA GLU A 19 -9.82 -7.44 1.36
C GLU A 19 -11.19 -7.42 0.66
N GLN A 20 -11.84 -6.26 0.60
CA GLN A 20 -13.21 -6.14 0.12
C GLN A 20 -13.32 -6.12 -1.42
N ASP A 21 -12.33 -5.58 -2.12
CA ASP A 21 -12.39 -5.41 -3.57
C ASP A 21 -11.08 -5.83 -4.25
N GLU A 22 -11.16 -6.88 -5.09
CA GLU A 22 -10.03 -7.41 -5.84
C GLU A 22 -9.43 -6.43 -6.85
N ARG A 23 -10.15 -5.35 -7.19
CA ARG A 23 -9.71 -4.32 -8.15
C ARG A 23 -8.81 -3.27 -7.51
N VAL A 24 -8.80 -3.14 -6.19
CA VAL A 24 -7.96 -2.16 -5.49
C VAL A 24 -6.50 -2.59 -5.58
N LEU A 25 -5.63 -1.69 -6.04
CA LEU A 25 -4.19 -1.89 -6.13
C LEU A 25 -3.48 -0.80 -5.31
N ILE A 26 -2.32 -1.12 -4.77
CA ILE A 26 -1.41 -0.17 -4.13
C ILE A 26 -0.07 -0.26 -4.85
N PHE A 27 0.39 0.85 -5.39
CA PHE A 27 1.68 0.90 -6.07
C PHE A 27 2.29 2.29 -5.96
N GLY A 28 3.62 2.34 -6.02
CA GLY A 28 4.41 3.54 -5.81
C GLY A 28 5.84 3.18 -5.43
N GLU A 29 6.64 4.18 -5.09
CA GLU A 29 8.02 3.98 -4.67
C GLU A 29 8.10 3.44 -3.22
N ASP A 30 8.83 2.34 -3.04
CA ASP A 30 9.06 1.66 -1.74
C ASP A 30 7.81 1.17 -1.01
N VAL A 31 6.64 1.13 -1.63
CA VAL A 31 5.36 0.75 -0.97
C VAL A 31 5.18 -0.77 -0.84
N GLY A 32 5.94 -1.57 -1.57
CA GLY A 32 5.87 -3.03 -1.61
C GLY A 32 6.57 -3.67 -0.43
N LEU A 33 7.73 -4.30 -0.67
CA LEU A 33 8.43 -5.11 0.34
C LEU A 33 8.87 -4.27 1.54
N ASN A 34 9.24 -3.01 1.32
CA ASN A 34 9.69 -2.11 2.37
C ASN A 34 8.53 -1.60 3.25
N GLY A 35 7.29 -1.63 2.75
CA GLY A 35 6.10 -1.16 3.49
C GLY A 35 5.93 0.36 3.53
N GLY A 36 6.61 1.07 2.63
CA GLY A 36 6.66 2.53 2.55
C GLY A 36 7.64 3.14 3.54
N VAL A 37 8.25 4.26 3.16
CA VAL A 37 9.19 5.02 4.01
C VAL A 37 8.60 5.49 5.33
N PHE A 38 7.26 5.64 5.40
CA PHE A 38 6.50 5.98 6.61
C PHE A 38 5.74 4.79 7.23
N ARG A 39 5.95 3.55 6.73
CA ARG A 39 5.29 2.33 7.22
C ARG A 39 3.77 2.26 7.03
N VAL A 40 3.21 3.03 6.10
CA VAL A 40 1.77 3.03 5.84
C VAL A 40 1.31 1.74 5.15
N THR A 41 2.16 1.09 4.35
CA THR A 41 1.82 -0.13 3.60
C THR A 41 2.52 -1.38 4.14
N ASP A 42 3.08 -1.30 5.35
CA ASP A 42 3.81 -2.38 6.01
C ASP A 42 2.96 -3.65 6.09
N GLY A 43 3.53 -4.79 5.69
CA GLY A 43 2.88 -6.11 5.67
C GLY A 43 1.86 -6.35 4.56
N LEU A 44 1.39 -5.32 3.83
CA LEU A 44 0.33 -5.49 2.84
C LEU A 44 0.77 -6.36 1.64
N GLN A 45 1.99 -6.19 1.13
CA GLN A 45 2.50 -7.05 0.05
C GLN A 45 2.62 -8.52 0.48
N ALA A 46 3.07 -8.79 1.71
CA ALA A 46 3.17 -10.15 2.21
C ALA A 46 1.79 -10.83 2.30
N LYS A 47 0.74 -10.06 2.60
CA LYS A 47 -0.64 -10.55 2.74
C LYS A 47 -1.37 -10.71 1.40
N PHE A 48 -1.25 -9.74 0.49
CA PHE A 48 -2.03 -9.69 -0.76
C PHE A 48 -1.23 -10.02 -2.02
N GLY A 49 0.08 -10.17 -1.90
CA GLY A 49 1.00 -10.53 -2.98
C GLY A 49 1.41 -9.36 -3.88
N GLU A 50 2.48 -9.59 -4.64
CA GLU A 50 3.10 -8.60 -5.54
C GLU A 50 2.20 -8.15 -6.69
N ARG A 51 1.12 -8.89 -6.98
CA ARG A 51 0.15 -8.47 -8.02
C ARG A 51 -0.79 -7.36 -7.55
N ARG A 52 -0.91 -7.16 -6.24
CA ARG A 52 -1.85 -6.22 -5.61
C ARG A 52 -1.13 -5.06 -4.93
N VAL A 53 0.06 -5.31 -4.36
CA VAL A 53 0.88 -4.31 -3.69
C VAL A 53 2.32 -4.42 -4.20
N PHE A 54 2.81 -3.42 -4.92
CA PHE A 54 4.12 -3.51 -5.60
C PHE A 54 4.85 -2.17 -5.75
N ASP A 55 6.17 -2.26 -5.88
CA ASP A 55 7.03 -1.11 -6.12
C ASP A 55 7.02 -0.68 -7.59
N THR A 56 7.11 0.62 -7.83
CA THR A 56 7.27 1.20 -9.17
C THR A 56 8.64 1.85 -9.34
N PRO A 57 9.10 2.08 -10.59
CA PRO A 57 10.23 2.96 -10.85
C PRO A 57 10.00 4.37 -10.29
N LEU A 58 11.11 5.08 -10.06
CA LEU A 58 11.10 6.50 -9.68
C LEU A 58 10.74 7.35 -10.91
N ALA A 59 9.44 7.51 -11.10
CA ALA A 59 8.84 8.26 -12.21
C ALA A 59 7.41 8.62 -11.85
N GLU A 60 7.21 9.78 -11.24
CA GLU A 60 5.92 10.23 -10.74
C GLU A 60 4.90 10.39 -11.88
N SER A 61 5.33 10.87 -13.05
CA SER A 61 4.48 10.93 -14.24
C SER A 61 4.09 9.54 -14.75
N GLY A 62 4.96 8.53 -14.57
CA GLY A 62 4.67 7.14 -14.89
C GLY A 62 3.70 6.48 -13.91
N ILE A 63 3.83 6.80 -12.61
CA ILE A 63 2.89 6.36 -11.56
C ILE A 63 1.50 6.95 -11.80
N VAL A 64 1.41 8.23 -12.18
CA VAL A 64 0.13 8.91 -12.41
C VAL A 64 -0.43 8.64 -13.82
N GLY A 65 0.44 8.39 -14.80
CA GLY A 65 0.07 8.10 -16.19
C GLY A 65 -0.13 9.34 -17.07
N THR A 66 0.64 10.41 -16.84
CA THR A 66 0.59 11.68 -17.62
C THR A 66 1.75 11.82 -18.60
#